data_AF-A0A2N4XT20-F1
#
_entry.id   AF-A0A2N4XT20-F1
#
_cell.length_a   1.000
_cell.length_b   1.000
_cell.length_c   1.000
_cell.angle_alpha   90.00
_cell.angle_beta   90.00
_cell.angle_gamma   90.00
#
_symmetry.space_group_name_H-M   'P 1'
#
loop_
_entity.id
_entity.type
_entity.pdbx_description
1 polymer ?
#
loop_
_entity_poly.entity_id
_entity_poly.type
_entity_poly.pdbx_seq_one_letter_code
_entity_poly.pdbx_strand_id
1 'polypeptide(L)' 'MAALNDALAKAIVGLAPQEQANIKRAFGRAMGEVVTEIINPAIAAYPELAPDDATWAAIAKARAAERSSGA' A
#
# COMPACT_ATOMS: atom_id res chain seq x y z
N MET A 1 0.45 -4.07 0.18
CA MET A 1 0.76 -2.77 -0.48
C MET A 1 2.16 -2.72 -1.09
N ALA A 2 3.24 -3.01 -0.37
CA ALA A 2 4.61 -2.93 -0.91
C ALA A 2 4.84 -3.76 -2.19
N ALA A 3 4.41 -5.03 -2.23
CA ALA A 3 4.52 -5.87 -3.41
C ALA A 3 3.70 -5.35 -4.62
N LEU A 4 2.55 -4.75 -4.35
CA LEU A 4 1.66 -4.19 -5.37
C LEU A 4 2.24 -2.89 -5.96
N ASN A 5 2.82 -2.06 -5.11
CA ASN A 5 3.54 -0.86 -5.52
C ASN A 5 4.80 -1.20 -6.33
N ASP A 6 5.52 -2.24 -5.94
CA ASP A 6 6.70 -2.72 -6.66
C ASP A 6 6.33 -3.31 -8.04
N ALA A 7 5.22 -4.06 -8.10
CA ALA A 7 4.67 -4.53 -9.37
C ALA A 7 4.23 -3.38 -10.29
N LEU A 8 3.55 -2.36 -9.74
CA LEU A 8 3.19 -1.16 -10.48
C LEU A 8 4.44 -0.43 -10.99
N ALA A 9 5.45 -0.24 -10.13
CA ALA A 9 6.69 0.42 -10.49
C ALA A 9 7.37 -0.29 -11.65
N LYS A 10 7.45 -1.63 -11.63
CA LYS A 10 7.98 -2.44 -12.73
C LYS A 10 7.14 -2.33 -14.01
N ALA A 11 5.82 -2.34 -13.89
CA ALA A 11 4.90 -2.31 -15.03
C ALA A 11 4.93 -0.99 -15.82
N ILE A 12 5.36 0.12 -15.20
CA ILE A 12 5.40 1.44 -15.85
C ILE A 12 6.79 1.83 -16.37
N VAL A 13 7.82 1.01 -16.12
CA VAL A 13 9.18 1.28 -16.62
C VAL A 13 9.18 1.29 -18.15
N GLY A 14 9.80 2.30 -18.75
CA GLY A 14 9.95 2.43 -20.21
C GLY A 14 8.76 3.09 -20.92
N LEU A 15 7.65 3.36 -20.23
CA LEU A 15 6.52 4.08 -20.80
C LEU A 15 6.76 5.59 -20.85
N ALA A 16 6.08 6.28 -21.76
CA ALA A 16 6.14 7.74 -21.81
C ALA A 16 5.54 8.35 -20.53
N PRO A 17 5.98 9.55 -20.08
CA PRO A 17 5.52 10.14 -18.82
C PRO A 17 3.99 10.24 -18.70
N GLN A 18 3.30 10.55 -19.80
CA GLN A 18 1.84 10.65 -19.82
C GLN A 18 1.16 9.30 -19.59
N GLU A 19 1.70 8.23 -20.15
CA GLU A 19 1.17 6.86 -19.99
C GLU A 19 1.40 6.36 -18.57
N GLN A 20 2.59 6.61 -18.01
CA GLN A 20 2.88 6.34 -16.60
C GLN A 20 1.88 7.06 -15.68
N ALA A 21 1.60 8.33 -15.96
CA ALA A 21 0.65 9.12 -15.18
C ALA A 21 -0.78 8.56 -15.30
N ASN A 22 -1.20 8.14 -16.49
CA ASN A 22 -2.51 7.54 -16.71
C ASN A 22 -2.67 6.22 -15.93
N ILE A 23 -1.67 5.34 -15.98
CA ILE A 23 -1.70 4.05 -15.26
C ILE A 23 -1.70 4.28 -13.76
N LYS A 24 -0.85 5.18 -13.24
CA LYS A 24 -0.84 5.52 -11.80
C LYS A 24 -2.21 6.05 -11.34
N ARG A 25 -2.88 6.89 -12.13
CA ARG A 25 -4.22 7.39 -11.81
C ARG A 25 -5.27 6.28 -11.82
N ALA A 26 -5.26 5.40 -12.83
CA ALA A 26 -6.18 4.27 -12.90
C ALA A 26 -6.00 3.33 -11.71
N PHE A 27 -4.75 3.00 -11.38
CA PHE A 27 -4.41 2.15 -10.25
C PHE A 27 -4.80 2.80 -8.91
N GLY A 28 -4.53 4.10 -8.73
CA GLY A 28 -4.94 4.84 -7.55
C GLY A 28 -6.46 4.83 -7.34
N ARG A 29 -7.25 4.94 -8.41
CA ARG A 29 -8.71 4.81 -8.36
C ARG A 29 -9.15 3.42 -7.89
N ALA A 30 -8.62 2.37 -8.51
CA ALA A 30 -8.94 0.99 -8.11
C ALA A 30 -8.58 0.71 -6.64
N MET A 31 -7.42 1.20 -6.18
CA MET A 31 -7.05 1.06 -4.77
C MET A 31 -7.96 1.88 -3.84
N GLY A 32 -8.41 3.06 -4.27
CA GLY A 32 -9.38 3.86 -3.53
C GLY A 32 -10.72 3.14 -3.34
N GLU A 33 -11.20 2.45 -4.38
CA GLU A 33 -12.39 1.61 -4.32
C GLU A 33 -12.19 0.45 -3.34
N VAL A 34 -11.06 -0.27 -3.40
CA VAL A 34 -10.74 -1.35 -2.45
C VAL A 34 -10.70 -0.83 -1.00
N VAL A 35 -10.09 0.34 -0.77
CA VAL A 35 -10.07 0.94 0.57
C VAL A 35 -11.49 1.22 1.06
N THR A 36 -12.30 1.83 0.22
CA THR A 36 -13.65 2.28 0.59
C THR A 36 -14.62 1.13 0.78
N GLU A 37 -14.60 0.14 -0.11
CA GLU A 37 -15.57 -0.94 -0.16
C GLU A 37 -15.18 -2.17 0.68
N ILE A 38 -13.89 -2.32 1.00
CA ILE A 38 -13.39 -3.53 1.69
C ILE A 38 -12.68 -3.16 2.99
N ILE A 39 -11.66 -2.30 2.93
CA ILE A 39 -10.81 -2.04 4.11
C ILE A 39 -11.57 -1.26 5.19
N ASN A 40 -12.25 -0.17 4.82
CA ASN A 40 -12.98 0.65 5.78
C ASN A 40 -14.13 -0.11 6.48
N PRO A 41 -14.96 -0.90 5.76
CA PRO A 41 -15.96 -1.75 6.41
C PRO A 41 -15.35 -2.79 7.35
N ALA A 42 -14.21 -3.39 6.97
CA ALA A 42 -13.52 -4.34 7.83
C ALA A 42 -13.02 -3.68 9.12
N ILE A 43 -12.43 -2.48 9.04
CA ILE A 43 -12.02 -1.70 10.23
C ILE A 43 -13.22 -1.34 11.09
N ALA A 44 -14.34 -0.95 10.48
CA ALA A 44 -15.56 -0.62 11.22
C ALA A 44 -16.13 -1.85 11.97
N ALA A 45 -16.05 -3.04 11.36
CA ALA A 45 -16.49 -4.29 11.98
C ALA A 45 -15.50 -4.82 13.03
N TYR A 46 -14.21 -4.52 12.88
CA TYR A 46 -13.11 -4.98 13.72
C TYR A 46 -12.18 -3.80 14.05
N PRO A 47 -12.53 -2.97 15.05
CA PRO A 47 -11.78 -1.75 15.38
C PRO A 47 -10.30 -1.99 15.72
N GLU A 48 -9.95 -3.19 16.18
CA GLU A 48 -8.56 -3.64 16.41
C GLU A 48 -7.68 -3.60 15.14
N LEU A 49 -8.28 -3.53 13.95
CA LEU A 49 -7.58 -3.36 12.68
C LEU A 49 -7.15 -1.89 12.42
N ALA A 50 -7.54 -0.94 13.28
CA ALA A 50 -7.07 0.44 13.25
C ALA A 50 -6.17 0.76 14.46
N PRO A 51 -4.93 0.25 14.48
CA PRO A 51 -3.96 0.59 15.52
C PRO A 51 -3.63 2.08 15.51
N ASP A 52 -3.22 2.59 16.67
CA ASP A 52 -2.74 3.96 16.82
C ASP A 52 -1.36 4.17 16.17
N ASP A 53 -0.96 5.44 16.05
CA ASP A 53 0.30 5.83 15.42
C ASP A 53 1.52 5.22 16.13
N ALA A 54 1.45 5.05 17.46
CA ALA A 54 2.51 4.43 18.24
C ALA A 54 2.71 2.95 17.86
N THR A 55 1.60 2.23 17.70
CA THR A 55 1.57 0.82 17.27
C THR A 55 2.04 0.71 15.81
N TRP A 56 1.59 1.60 14.93
CA TRP A 56 2.08 1.65 13.55
C TRP A 56 3.59 1.91 13.48
N ALA A 57 4.10 2.85 14.27
CA ALA A 57 5.54 3.13 14.36
C ALA A 57 6.33 1.91 14.87
N ALA A 58 5.80 1.18 15.85
CA ALA A 58 6.41 -0.05 16.35
C ALA A 58 6.46 -1.14 15.27
N ILE A 59 5.36 -1.38 14.56
CA ILE A 59 5.29 -2.33 13.45
C ILE A 59 6.27 -1.93 12.34
N ALA A 60 6.31 -0.65 11.96
CA ALA A 60 7.22 -0.17 10.93
C ALA A 60 8.69 -0.40 11.29
N LYS A 61 9.07 -0.12 12.55
CA LYS A 61 10.42 -0.40 13.08
C LYS A 61 10.75 -1.89 13.05
N ALA A 62 9.83 -2.75 13.52
CA ALA A 62 10.03 -4.20 13.49
C ALA A 62 10.25 -4.72 12.06
N ARG A 63 9.40 -4.28 11.12
CA ARG A 63 9.54 -4.65 9.70
C ARG A 63 10.78 -4.07 9.03
N ALA A 64 11.25 -2.89 9.46
CA ALA A 64 12.51 -2.33 8.97
C ALA A 64 13.71 -3.15 9.47
N ALA A 65 13.68 -3.57 10.74
CA ALA A 65 14.71 -4.43 11.32
C ALA A 65 14.81 -5.77 10.58
N GLU A 66 13.69 -6.45 10.33
CA GLU A 66 13.63 -7.70 9.53
C GLU A 66 14.28 -7.56 8.15
N ARG A 67 14.03 -6.43 7.46
CA ARG A 67 14.62 -6.16 6.14
C ARG A 67 16.12 -5.87 6.21
N SER A 68 16.59 -5.24 7.29
CA SER A 68 18.01 -4.96 7.49
C SER A 68 18.82 -6.20 7.88
N SER A 69 18.18 -7.20 8.48
CA SER A 69 18.85 -8.43 8.92
C SER A 69 19.03 -9.50 7.83
N GLY A 70 18.47 -9.32 6.64
CA GLY A 70 18.69 -10.22 5.50
C GLY A 70 18.30 -11.69 5.77
N ALA A 71 17.08 -11.92 6.25
CA ALA A 71 16.46 -13.25 6.28
C ALA A 71 15.62 -13.48 5.01
#